data_AF-A0A554VRJ4-F1
#
_entry.id   AF-A0A554VRJ4-F1
#
_cell.length_a   1.000
_cell.length_b   1.000
_cell.length_c   1.000
_cell.angle_alpha   90.00
_cell.angle_beta   90.00
_cell.angle_gamma   90.00
#
_symmetry.space_group_name_H-M   'P 1'
#
loop_
_entity.id
_entity.type
_entity.pdbx_description
1 polymer ?
#
loop_
_entity_poly.entity_id
_entity_poly.type
_entity_poly.pdbx_seq_one_letter_code
_entity_poly.pdbx_strand_id
1 'polypeptide(L)'
;MGKSKDIFLEVVQSGNLGYDSGFTKKDAQNTGRVAAQKIIEAGEVGVIEALTNVVRLKEVVTALFEELKQSKEVEDIDKMVSMQGVQFSSRNTGDLLDYEQDEVYKELKEKLADRKELLRVSYKSKDTIYDSEGIEIPKVQIKKYGSRSLVINF
;
A
#
# COMPACT_ATOMS: atom_id res chain seq x y z
N MET A 1 -27.60 16.38 0.53
CA MET A 1 -26.50 15.40 0.72
C MET A 1 -26.78 13.99 0.14
N GLY A 2 -27.89 13.74 -0.57
CA GLY A 2 -28.24 12.39 -1.08
C GLY A 2 -27.80 12.06 -2.52
N LYS A 3 -28.02 12.98 -3.47
CA LYS A 3 -27.91 12.66 -4.91
C LYS A 3 -26.58 12.04 -5.38
N SER A 4 -25.43 12.52 -4.90
CA SER A 4 -24.13 11.96 -5.33
C SER A 4 -23.82 10.58 -4.73
N LYS A 5 -24.35 10.28 -3.55
CA LYS A 5 -24.25 8.94 -2.96
C LYS A 5 -25.14 7.96 -3.72
N ASP A 6 -26.36 8.39 -4.04
CA ASP A 6 -27.33 7.57 -4.74
C ASP A 6 -26.84 7.20 -6.15
N ILE A 7 -26.25 8.15 -6.88
CA ILE A 7 -25.63 7.90 -8.20
C ILE A 7 -24.45 6.91 -8.08
N PHE A 8 -23.58 7.08 -7.08
CA PHE A 8 -22.47 6.15 -6.87
C PHE A 8 -22.97 4.74 -6.55
N LEU A 9 -23.98 4.63 -5.68
CA LEU A 9 -24.58 3.35 -5.32
C LEU A 9 -25.28 2.69 -6.52
N GLU A 10 -25.95 3.44 -7.38
CA GLU A 10 -26.56 2.94 -8.61
C GLU A 10 -25.52 2.38 -9.58
N VAL A 11 -24.43 3.11 -9.80
CA VAL A 11 -23.31 2.66 -10.64
C VAL A 11 -22.65 1.40 -10.05
N VAL A 12 -22.42 1.37 -8.73
CA VAL A 12 -21.87 0.21 -8.03
C VAL A 12 -22.82 -1.00 -8.14
N GLN A 13 -24.13 -0.81 -7.94
CA GLN A 13 -25.14 -1.86 -8.04
C GLN A 13 -25.22 -2.45 -9.44
N SER A 14 -25.02 -1.64 -10.48
CA SER A 14 -24.99 -2.12 -11.87
C SER A 14 -23.73 -2.94 -12.20
N GLY A 15 -22.71 -2.94 -11.33
CA GLY A 15 -21.43 -3.61 -11.57
C GLY A 15 -20.64 -3.03 -12.75
N ASN A 16 -21.07 -1.91 -13.33
CA ASN A 16 -20.51 -1.34 -14.54
C ASN A 16 -20.13 0.13 -14.32
N LEU A 17 -18.83 0.39 -14.22
CA LEU A 17 -18.29 1.75 -14.13
C LEU A 17 -18.21 2.45 -15.51
N GLY A 18 -18.70 1.80 -16.58
CA GLY A 18 -18.75 2.35 -17.93
C GLY A 18 -17.41 2.34 -18.68
N TYR A 19 -16.43 1.56 -18.21
CA TYR A 19 -15.13 1.43 -18.88
C TYR A 19 -15.19 0.36 -19.98
N ASP A 20 -14.58 0.67 -21.13
CA ASP A 20 -14.50 -0.27 -22.26
C ASP A 20 -13.58 -1.47 -21.93
N SER A 21 -13.78 -2.57 -22.66
CA SER A 21 -12.99 -3.80 -22.54
C SER A 21 -11.47 -3.62 -22.76
N GLY A 22 -11.06 -2.60 -23.52
CA GLY A 22 -9.66 -2.24 -23.75
C GLY A 22 -9.07 -1.27 -22.72
N PHE A 23 -9.82 -0.89 -21.69
CA PHE A 23 -9.38 0.10 -20.71
C PHE A 23 -8.25 -0.45 -19.83
N THR A 24 -7.03 0.02 -20.06
CA THR A 24 -5.84 -0.53 -19.41
C THR A 24 -5.57 0.12 -18.06
N LYS A 25 -4.65 -0.47 -17.29
CA LYS A 25 -4.08 0.18 -16.09
C LYS A 25 -3.53 1.58 -16.37
N LYS A 26 -2.96 1.82 -17.56
CA LYS A 26 -2.43 3.15 -17.92
C LYS A 26 -3.56 4.15 -18.12
N ASP A 27 -4.66 3.72 -18.74
CA ASP A 27 -5.83 4.56 -18.98
C ASP A 27 -6.52 4.90 -17.66
N ALA A 28 -6.68 3.93 -16.75
CA ALA A 28 -7.18 4.18 -15.40
C ALA A 28 -6.36 5.25 -14.65
N GLN A 29 -5.03 5.15 -14.70
CA GLN A 29 -4.14 6.13 -14.08
C GLN A 29 -4.22 7.50 -14.77
N ASN A 30 -4.30 7.55 -16.10
CA ASN A 30 -4.39 8.79 -16.85
C ASN A 30 -5.72 9.50 -16.60
N THR A 31 -6.84 8.78 -16.57
CA THR A 31 -8.15 9.33 -16.21
C THR A 31 -8.10 9.99 -14.83
N GLY A 32 -7.50 9.34 -13.83
CA GLY A 32 -7.32 9.92 -12.50
C GLY A 32 -6.45 11.19 -12.50
N ARG A 33 -5.33 11.18 -13.25
CA ARG A 33 -4.46 12.37 -13.39
C ARG A 33 -5.18 13.55 -14.04
N VAL A 34 -5.88 13.29 -15.16
CA VAL A 34 -6.64 14.31 -15.89
C VAL A 34 -7.77 14.87 -15.02
N ALA A 35 -8.48 14.02 -14.27
CA ALA A 35 -9.52 14.47 -13.35
C ALA A 35 -8.95 15.36 -12.23
N ALA A 36 -7.85 14.95 -11.59
CA ALA A 36 -7.20 15.74 -10.55
C ALA A 36 -6.73 17.11 -11.10
N GLN A 37 -6.16 17.12 -12.30
CA GLN A 37 -5.67 18.32 -12.94
C GLN A 37 -6.81 19.30 -13.27
N LYS A 38 -7.95 18.81 -13.78
CA LYS A 38 -9.15 19.63 -13.98
C LYS A 38 -9.66 20.27 -12.69
N ILE A 39 -9.67 19.52 -11.57
CA ILE A 39 -10.10 20.06 -10.27
C ILE A 39 -9.15 21.18 -9.81
N ILE A 40 -7.84 20.96 -9.96
CA ILE A 40 -6.82 21.94 -9.57
C ILE A 40 -6.90 23.20 -10.46
N GLU A 41 -7.05 23.04 -11.77
CA GLU A 41 -7.08 24.13 -12.75
C GLU A 41 -8.38 24.94 -12.70
N ALA A 42 -9.52 24.29 -12.46
CA ALA A 42 -10.80 24.98 -12.33
C ALA A 42 -10.85 25.88 -11.09
N GLY A 43 -10.19 25.49 -9.99
CA GLY A 43 -10.10 26.29 -8.77
C GLY A 43 -11.43 26.51 -8.04
N GLU A 44 -12.50 25.84 -8.45
CA GLU A 44 -13.85 25.98 -7.89
C GLU A 44 -13.98 25.44 -6.45
N VAL A 45 -13.15 24.46 -6.10
CA VAL A 45 -13.08 23.83 -4.78
C VAL A 45 -11.63 23.82 -4.31
N GLY A 46 -11.39 24.05 -3.02
CA GLY A 46 -10.05 23.99 -2.46
C GLY A 46 -9.44 22.59 -2.62
N VAL A 47 -8.16 22.51 -3.00
CA VAL A 47 -7.47 21.23 -3.25
C VAL A 47 -7.54 20.27 -2.05
N ILE A 48 -7.46 20.80 -0.83
CA ILE A 48 -7.59 20.00 0.40
C ILE A 48 -9.00 19.44 0.56
N GLU A 49 -10.03 20.24 0.28
CA GLU A 49 -11.43 19.79 0.35
C GLU A 49 -11.72 18.72 -0.71
N ALA A 50 -11.22 18.92 -1.93
CA ALA A 50 -11.27 17.90 -2.98
C ALA A 50 -10.55 16.61 -2.55
N LEU A 51 -9.34 16.72 -1.98
CA LEU A 51 -8.57 15.59 -1.48
C LEU A 51 -9.31 14.85 -0.35
N THR A 52 -9.95 15.56 0.59
CA THR A 52 -10.76 14.95 1.65
C THR A 52 -11.87 14.07 1.07
N ASN A 53 -12.57 14.55 0.04
CA ASN A 53 -13.63 13.77 -0.61
C ASN A 53 -13.07 12.56 -1.37
N VAL A 54 -11.93 12.70 -2.03
CA VAL A 54 -11.24 11.57 -2.71
C VAL A 54 -10.80 10.50 -1.71
N VAL A 55 -10.25 10.89 -0.55
CA VAL A 55 -9.83 9.94 0.50
C VAL A 55 -11.04 9.17 1.03
N ARG A 56 -12.18 9.83 1.28
CA ARG A 56 -13.42 9.15 1.69
C ARG A 56 -13.92 8.16 0.65
N LEU A 57 -13.92 8.55 -0.63
CA LEU A 57 -14.33 7.68 -1.73
C LEU A 57 -13.39 6.47 -1.85
N LYS A 58 -12.08 6.68 -1.68
CA LYS A 58 -11.09 5.60 -1.68
C LYS A 58 -11.44 4.55 -0.61
N GLU A 59 -11.76 4.95 0.61
CA GLU A 59 -12.12 4.00 1.67
C GLU A 59 -13.38 3.18 1.33
N VAL A 60 -14.39 3.81 0.73
CA VAL A 60 -15.59 3.10 0.25
C VAL A 60 -15.22 2.07 -0.83
N VAL A 61 -14.40 2.46 -1.81
CA VAL A 61 -13.95 1.55 -2.88
C VAL A 61 -13.07 0.43 -2.34
N THR A 62 -12.22 0.71 -1.36
CA THR A 62 -11.37 -0.30 -0.69
C THR A 62 -12.22 -1.32 0.06
N ALA A 63 -13.22 -0.88 0.84
CA ALA A 63 -14.13 -1.80 1.53
C ALA A 63 -14.90 -2.67 0.53
N LEU A 64 -15.46 -2.08 -0.52
CA LEU A 64 -16.15 -2.80 -1.59
C LEU A 64 -15.24 -3.84 -2.27
N PHE A 65 -14.00 -3.45 -2.58
CA PHE A 65 -13.03 -4.34 -3.22
C PHE A 65 -12.70 -5.55 -2.35
N GLU A 66 -12.46 -5.37 -1.05
CA GLU A 66 -12.16 -6.47 -0.15
C GLU A 66 -13.34 -7.44 -0.01
N GLU A 67 -14.58 -6.94 0.11
CA GLU A 67 -15.78 -7.78 0.16
C GLU A 67 -15.97 -8.60 -1.13
N LEU A 68 -15.82 -7.98 -2.30
CA LEU A 68 -15.93 -8.68 -3.58
C LEU A 68 -14.82 -9.73 -3.77
N LYS A 69 -13.60 -9.40 -3.35
CA LYS A 69 -12.44 -10.29 -3.46
C LYS A 69 -12.56 -11.52 -2.55
N GLN A 70 -13.24 -11.38 -1.41
CA GLN A 70 -13.52 -12.48 -0.48
C GLN A 70 -14.74 -13.32 -0.87
N SER A 71 -15.43 -12.97 -1.96
CA SER A 71 -16.52 -13.80 -2.46
C SER A 71 -16.02 -15.17 -2.93
N LYS A 72 -16.85 -16.20 -2.75
CA LYS A 72 -16.54 -17.57 -3.19
C LYS A 72 -16.21 -17.64 -4.69
N GLU A 73 -16.89 -16.85 -5.50
CA GLU A 73 -16.64 -16.79 -6.95
C GLU A 73 -15.20 -16.37 -7.30
N VAL A 74 -14.58 -15.53 -6.47
CA VAL A 74 -13.19 -15.09 -6.64
C VAL A 74 -12.21 -16.06 -5.98
N GLU A 75 -12.58 -16.67 -4.85
CA GLU A 75 -11.78 -17.69 -4.17
C GLU A 75 -11.57 -18.94 -5.05
N ASP A 76 -12.61 -19.35 -5.77
CA ASP A 76 -12.62 -20.54 -6.64
C ASP A 76 -11.93 -20.31 -8.01
N ILE A 77 -11.23 -19.19 -8.23
CA ILE A 77 -10.48 -18.92 -9.47
C ILE A 77 -9.22 -19.79 -9.55
N ASP A 78 -9.40 -21.01 -10.06
CA ASP A 78 -8.30 -21.97 -10.28
C ASP A 78 -7.53 -21.75 -11.60
N LYS A 79 -8.16 -21.08 -12.57
CA LYS A 79 -7.57 -20.79 -13.88
C LYS A 79 -7.53 -19.29 -14.10
N MET A 80 -6.54 -18.80 -14.86
CA MET A 80 -6.45 -17.39 -15.20
C MET A 80 -7.73 -16.94 -15.93
N VAL A 81 -8.45 -16.00 -15.32
CA VAL A 81 -9.63 -15.33 -15.91
C VAL A 81 -9.19 -13.94 -16.35
N SER A 82 -9.48 -13.56 -17.60
CA SER A 82 -9.19 -12.23 -18.12
C SER A 82 -10.49 -11.54 -18.49
N MET A 83 -10.80 -10.41 -17.85
CA MET A 83 -11.99 -9.61 -18.12
C MET A 83 -11.62 -8.13 -18.18
N GLN A 84 -12.07 -7.43 -19.24
CA GLN A 84 -11.90 -5.98 -19.40
C GLN A 84 -10.45 -5.49 -19.15
N GLY A 85 -9.45 -6.21 -19.66
CA GLY A 85 -8.03 -5.85 -19.48
C GLY A 85 -7.45 -6.15 -18.10
N VAL A 86 -8.20 -6.81 -17.21
CA VAL A 86 -7.76 -7.28 -15.88
C VAL A 86 -7.63 -8.80 -15.89
N GLN A 87 -6.52 -9.30 -15.34
CA GLN A 87 -6.28 -10.74 -15.17
C GLN A 87 -6.39 -11.12 -13.69
N PHE A 88 -7.20 -12.14 -13.42
CA PHE A 88 -7.40 -12.77 -12.12
C PHE A 88 -6.79 -14.16 -12.15
N SER A 89 -5.98 -14.50 -11.16
CA SER A 89 -5.39 -15.84 -11.02
C SER A 89 -5.10 -16.10 -9.56
N SER A 90 -5.50 -17.27 -9.05
CA SER A 90 -5.03 -17.74 -7.75
C SER A 90 -3.60 -18.27 -7.87
N ARG A 91 -2.79 -18.05 -6.83
CA ARG A 91 -1.46 -18.64 -6.69
C ARG A 91 -1.32 -19.17 -5.27
N ASN A 92 -0.98 -20.45 -5.15
CA ASN A 92 -0.55 -21.00 -3.88
C ASN A 92 0.86 -20.47 -3.54
N THR A 93 0.99 -19.78 -2.41
CA THR A 93 2.27 -19.24 -1.93
C THR A 93 3.19 -20.29 -1.33
N GLY A 94 2.71 -21.53 -1.18
CA GLY A 94 3.39 -22.60 -0.47
C GLY A 94 3.26 -22.46 1.05
N ASP A 95 3.86 -23.40 1.76
CA ASP A 95 3.84 -23.43 3.22
C ASP A 95 4.69 -22.30 3.80
N LEU A 96 4.13 -21.56 4.75
CA LEU A 96 4.88 -20.60 5.57
C LEU A 96 5.47 -21.35 6.77
N LEU A 97 6.76 -21.64 6.73
CA LEU A 97 7.47 -22.29 7.82
C LEU A 97 7.66 -21.33 9.01
N ASP A 98 7.45 -21.84 10.22
CA ASP A 98 7.68 -21.12 11.47
C ASP A 98 9.12 -21.34 11.95
N TYR A 99 10.03 -20.49 11.48
CA TYR A 99 11.46 -20.55 11.84
C TYR A 99 11.73 -20.17 13.30
N GLU A 100 10.79 -19.55 14.01
CA GLU A 100 10.95 -19.17 15.42
C GLU A 100 10.95 -20.39 16.36
N GLN A 101 10.56 -21.57 15.85
CA GLN A 101 10.67 -22.83 16.58
C GLN A 101 12.11 -23.32 16.74
N ASP A 102 13.03 -22.82 15.91
CA ASP A 102 14.45 -23.12 16.03
C ASP A 102 15.12 -22.08 16.96
N GLU A 103 15.55 -22.54 18.15
CA GLU A 103 16.17 -21.66 19.14
C GLU A 103 17.43 -20.96 18.61
N VAL A 104 18.21 -21.65 17.75
CA VAL A 104 19.43 -21.07 17.15
C VAL A 104 19.08 -19.91 16.22
N TYR A 105 18.08 -20.10 15.35
CA TYR A 105 17.57 -19.06 14.46
C TYR A 105 17.08 -17.85 15.25
N LYS A 106 16.30 -18.10 16.31
CA LYS A 106 15.77 -17.06 17.18
C LYS A 106 16.88 -16.24 17.84
N GLU A 107 17.87 -16.90 18.45
CA GLU A 107 19.03 -16.22 19.04
C GLU A 107 19.82 -15.38 18.01
N LEU A 108 20.04 -15.92 16.80
CA LEU A 108 20.73 -15.20 15.74
C LEU A 108 19.95 -13.97 15.28
N LYS A 109 18.62 -14.09 15.18
CA LYS A 109 17.73 -13.00 14.81
C LYS A 109 17.76 -11.88 15.86
N GLU A 110 17.78 -12.21 17.15
CA GLU A 110 17.94 -11.26 18.25
C GLU A 110 19.30 -10.54 18.18
N LYS A 111 20.40 -11.29 18.03
CA LYS A 111 21.75 -10.70 17.88
C LYS A 111 21.85 -9.74 16.69
N LEU A 112 21.19 -10.05 15.56
CA LEU A 112 21.11 -9.17 14.40
C LEU A 112 20.31 -7.89 14.70
N ALA A 113 19.23 -7.99 15.48
CA ALA A 113 18.45 -6.83 15.91
C ALA A 113 19.26 -5.91 16.83
N ASP A 114 19.96 -6.48 17.81
CA ASP A 114 20.83 -5.74 18.73
C ASP A 114 21.96 -5.04 17.99
N ARG A 115 22.63 -5.75 17.06
CA ARG A 115 23.68 -5.15 16.23
C ARG A 115 23.16 -3.98 15.40
N LYS A 116 21.94 -4.09 14.87
CA LYS A 116 21.30 -3.02 14.10
C LYS A 116 21.00 -1.79 14.96
N GLU A 117 20.59 -1.97 16.22
CA GLU A 117 20.42 -0.86 17.15
C GLU A 117 21.75 -0.20 17.50
N LEU A 118 22.80 -0.98 17.80
CA LEU A 118 24.14 -0.43 18.05
C LEU A 118 24.64 0.42 16.88
N LEU A 119 24.42 -0.02 15.63
CA LEU A 119 24.77 0.75 14.44
C LEU A 119 23.97 2.06 14.33
N ARG A 120 22.69 2.06 14.75
CA ARG A 120 21.86 3.28 14.81
C ARG A 120 22.35 4.24 15.87
N VAL A 121 22.75 3.75 17.04
CA VAL A 121 23.31 4.57 18.12
C VAL A 121 24.66 5.13 17.71
N SER A 122 25.54 4.31 17.13
CA SER A 122 26.85 4.73 16.61
C SER A 122 26.72 5.85 15.58
N TYR A 123 25.77 5.73 14.65
CA TYR A 123 25.48 6.78 13.67
C TYR A 123 25.10 8.14 14.31
N LYS A 124 24.34 8.13 15.42
CA LYS A 124 23.91 9.36 16.12
C LYS A 124 24.95 9.92 17.09
N SER A 125 25.88 9.08 17.54
CA SER A 125 26.82 9.42 18.60
C SER A 125 28.03 10.16 18.06
N LYS A 126 28.65 11.01 18.88
CA LYS A 126 29.90 11.69 18.54
C LYS A 126 31.08 10.74 18.75
N ASP A 127 31.07 10.05 19.88
CA ASP A 127 32.13 9.16 20.33
C ASP A 127 32.02 7.76 19.69
N THR A 128 33.14 7.04 19.75
CA THR A 128 33.23 5.63 19.34
C THR A 128 32.50 4.75 20.36
N ILE A 129 31.71 3.81 19.86
CA ILE A 129 30.95 2.84 20.66
C ILE A 129 31.52 1.45 20.42
N TYR A 130 31.51 0.61 21.45
CA TYR A 130 31.91 -0.79 21.39
C TYR A 130 30.72 -1.68 21.78
N ASP A 131 30.65 -2.90 21.25
CA ASP A 131 29.69 -3.92 21.73
C ASP A 131 30.18 -4.59 23.03
N SER A 132 29.39 -5.57 23.49
CA SER A 132 29.69 -6.42 24.64
C SER A 132 30.99 -7.23 24.52
N GLU A 133 31.51 -7.43 23.31
CA GLU A 133 32.76 -8.15 23.06
C GLU A 133 33.95 -7.19 22.93
N GLY A 134 33.73 -5.88 23.10
CA GLY A 134 34.76 -4.85 22.96
C GLY A 134 35.11 -4.53 21.51
N ILE A 135 34.28 -4.94 20.55
CA ILE A 135 34.48 -4.66 19.12
C ILE A 135 33.88 -3.30 18.79
N GLU A 136 34.65 -2.46 18.09
CA GLU A 136 34.21 -1.15 17.66
C GLU A 136 33.00 -1.25 16.70
N ILE A 137 31.99 -0.41 16.95
CA ILE A 137 30.80 -0.29 16.12
C ILE A 137 31.00 0.81 15.08
N PRO A 138 31.26 0.45 13.80
CA PRO A 138 31.55 1.44 12.78
C PRO A 138 30.32 2.32 12.51
N LYS A 139 30.56 3.58 12.16
CA LYS A 139 29.50 4.46 11.65
C LYS A 139 29.15 4.07 10.22
N VAL A 140 27.88 3.79 9.98
CA VAL A 140 27.35 3.46 8.65
C VAL A 140 26.86 4.70 7.92
N GLN A 141 26.96 4.71 6.60
CA GLN A 141 26.48 5.82 5.76
C GLN A 141 24.95 5.77 5.60
N ILE A 142 24.35 6.94 5.38
CA ILE A 142 22.93 7.04 5.03
C ILE A 142 22.74 6.55 3.59
N LYS A 143 22.02 5.45 3.41
CA LYS A 143 21.64 4.95 2.08
C LYS A 143 20.61 5.87 1.39
N LYS A 144 19.70 6.45 2.17
CA LYS A 144 18.63 7.35 1.69
C LYS A 144 18.17 8.27 2.82
N TYR A 145 18.09 9.57 2.54
CA TYR A 145 17.52 10.54 3.49
C TYR A 145 16.00 10.38 3.60
N GLY A 146 15.47 10.68 4.78
CA GLY A 146 14.02 10.74 4.98
C GLY A 146 13.41 11.82 4.07
N SER A 147 12.33 11.48 3.38
CA SER A 147 11.52 12.42 2.63
C SER A 147 10.30 12.83 3.45
N ARG A 148 9.84 14.08 3.33
CA ARG A 148 8.57 14.50 3.90
C ARG A 148 7.43 13.73 3.23
N SER A 149 6.63 13.03 4.00
CA SER A 149 5.36 12.44 3.57
C SER A 149 4.19 13.21 4.15
N LEU A 150 3.08 13.25 3.41
CA LEU A 150 1.79 13.69 3.95
C LEU A 150 1.19 12.50 4.72
N VAL A 151 0.85 12.71 5.99
CA VAL A 151 0.10 11.74 6.80
C VAL A 151 -1.37 12.16 6.76
N ILE A 152 -2.23 11.29 6.26
CA ILE A 152 -3.68 11.49 6.23
C ILE A 152 -4.29 10.52 7.24
N ASN A 153 -4.88 11.05 8.30
CA ASN A 153 -5.63 10.28 9.29
C ASN A 153 -7.12 10.50 9.04
N PHE A 154 -7.91 9.46 9.28
CA PHE A 154 -9.36 9.45 9.08
C PHE A 154 -10.08 9.69 10.40
#